data_AF-Q5DH71-F1
#
_entry.id   AF-Q5DH71-F1
#
_cell.length_a   1.000
_cell.length_b   1.000
_cell.length_c   1.000
_cell.angle_alpha   90.00
_cell.angle_beta   90.00
_cell.angle_gamma   90.00
#
_symmetry.space_group_name_H-M   'P 1'
#
loop_
_entity.id
_entity.type
_entity.pdbx_description
1 polymer ?
#
loop_
_entity_poly.entity_id
_entity_poly.type
_entity_poly.pdbx_seq_one_letter_code
_entity_poly.pdbx_strand_id
1 'polypeptide(L)'
;MQLRDISKCSGVRRIIYGILTVILAVIGDFFRNKESMRRRLTKQRALDELRAIRESGLRENEKVIDLWKLSLCDHINKLGYEKYSILEQVFIAALDTGDDDLACECLDRLLTKFRNSCRVNRLFGMYLESKGNFEDAQNVYSKLIKDDPTNTLARKRMVTILIAQQKYLKQLMN
;
A
#
# COMPACT_ATOMS: atom_id res chain seq x y z
N MET A 1 -36.39 0.71 -62.32
CA MET A 1 -35.99 -0.44 -61.50
C MET A 1 -35.87 0.06 -60.06
N GLN A 2 -36.90 -0.20 -59.25
CA GLN A 2 -37.16 0.52 -58.00
C GLN A 2 -36.30 0.00 -56.83
N LEU A 3 -35.59 0.91 -56.17
CA LEU A 3 -34.94 0.70 -54.87
C LEU A 3 -35.97 0.79 -53.73
N ARG A 4 -36.96 -0.11 -53.71
CA ARG A 4 -37.91 -0.23 -52.59
C ARG A 4 -38.32 -1.69 -52.45
N ASP A 5 -37.57 -2.49 -51.70
CA ASP A 5 -38.09 -3.66 -50.94
C ASP A 5 -37.02 -4.42 -50.14
N ILE A 6 -36.34 -3.76 -49.20
CA ILE A 6 -35.51 -4.47 -48.19
C ILE A 6 -36.02 -4.23 -46.75
N SER A 7 -37.03 -3.36 -46.56
CA SER A 7 -37.51 -2.94 -45.24
C SER A 7 -38.52 -3.90 -44.56
N LYS A 8 -39.06 -4.90 -45.27
CA LYS A 8 -40.17 -5.77 -44.78
C LYS A 8 -39.79 -7.17 -44.30
N CYS A 9 -38.53 -7.60 -44.38
CA CYS A 9 -38.11 -8.91 -43.87
C CYS A 9 -37.75 -8.86 -42.38
N SER A 10 -38.61 -9.38 -41.51
CA SER A 10 -38.36 -9.55 -40.06
C SER A 10 -37.08 -10.36 -39.76
N GLY A 11 -36.72 -11.31 -40.62
CA GLY A 11 -35.47 -12.08 -40.54
C GLY A 11 -34.20 -11.25 -40.76
N VAL A 12 -34.23 -10.29 -41.70
CA VAL A 12 -33.07 -9.44 -42.01
C VAL A 12 -32.79 -8.47 -40.85
N ARG A 13 -33.83 -7.93 -40.19
CA ARG A 13 -33.65 -7.13 -38.97
C ARG A 13 -33.01 -7.93 -37.84
N ARG A 14 -33.44 -9.17 -37.60
CA ARG A 14 -32.82 -10.03 -36.57
C ARG A 14 -31.34 -10.28 -36.83
N ILE A 15 -30.94 -10.49 -38.08
CA ILE A 15 -29.55 -10.70 -38.47
C ILE A 15 -28.73 -9.41 -38.25
N ILE A 16 -29.24 -8.25 -38.67
CA ILE A 16 -28.55 -6.96 -38.51
C ILE A 16 -28.40 -6.60 -37.02
N TYR A 17 -29.46 -6.72 -36.22
CA TYR A 17 -29.37 -6.48 -34.77
C TYR A 17 -28.43 -7.48 -34.10
N GLY A 18 -28.47 -8.76 -34.48
CA GLY A 18 -27.56 -9.77 -33.96
C GLY A 18 -26.09 -9.47 -34.25
N ILE A 19 -25.77 -9.10 -35.49
CA ILE A 19 -24.40 -8.70 -35.89
C ILE A 19 -23.98 -7.44 -35.14
N LEU A 20 -24.85 -6.43 -35.02
CA LEU A 20 -24.56 -5.20 -34.28
C LEU A 20 -24.30 -5.47 -32.79
N THR A 21 -25.06 -6.37 -32.15
CA THR A 21 -24.84 -6.76 -30.75
C THR A 21 -23.49 -7.46 -30.57
N VAL A 22 -23.12 -8.36 -31.48
CA VAL A 22 -21.81 -9.04 -31.44
C VAL A 22 -20.66 -8.04 -31.63
N ILE A 23 -20.79 -7.10 -32.57
CA ILE A 23 -19.78 -6.06 -32.80
C ILE A 23 -19.64 -5.15 -31.58
N LEU A 24 -20.75 -4.68 -30.99
CA LEU A 24 -20.72 -3.86 -29.78
C LEU A 24 -20.08 -4.60 -28.60
N ALA A 25 -20.33 -5.90 -28.45
CA ALA A 25 -19.71 -6.72 -27.42
C ALA A 25 -18.19 -6.86 -27.63
N VAL A 26 -17.74 -7.19 -28.85
CA VAL A 26 -16.31 -7.33 -29.17
C VAL A 26 -15.56 -6.00 -28.98
N ILE A 27 -16.15 -4.88 -29.42
CA ILE A 27 -15.58 -3.55 -29.20
C ILE A 27 -15.51 -3.25 -27.69
N GLY A 28 -16.59 -3.52 -26.95
CA GLY A 28 -16.63 -3.35 -25.49
C GLY A 28 -15.56 -4.16 -24.77
N ASP A 29 -15.34 -5.42 -25.16
CA ASP A 29 -14.31 -6.28 -24.60
C ASP A 29 -12.90 -5.81 -24.99
N PHE A 30 -12.70 -5.32 -26.21
CA PHE A 30 -11.43 -4.73 -26.63
C PHE A 30 -11.08 -3.47 -25.82
N PHE A 31 -12.04 -2.57 -25.61
CA PHE A 31 -11.86 -1.38 -24.76
C PHE A 31 -11.56 -1.77 -23.31
N ARG A 32 -12.31 -2.72 -22.74
CA ARG A 32 -12.08 -3.26 -21.40
C ARG A 32 -10.67 -3.87 -21.27
N ASN A 33 -10.21 -4.57 -22.29
CA ASN A 33 -8.87 -5.16 -22.32
C ASN A 33 -7.78 -4.08 -22.39
N LYS A 34 -7.98 -3.01 -23.19
CA LYS A 34 -7.05 -1.89 -23.26
C LYS A 34 -6.92 -1.14 -21.93
N GLU A 35 -8.02 -0.92 -21.23
CA GLU A 35 -7.99 -0.34 -19.87
C GLU A 35 -7.29 -1.28 -18.86
N SER A 36 -7.60 -2.58 -18.91
CA SER A 36 -6.94 -3.59 -18.08
C SER A 36 -5.42 -3.59 -18.29
N MET A 37 -4.95 -3.52 -19.55
CA MET A 37 -3.53 -3.42 -19.90
C MET A 37 -2.91 -2.10 -19.40
N ARG A 38 -3.61 -0.97 -19.55
CA ARG A 38 -3.13 0.33 -19.05
C ARG A 38 -2.95 0.31 -17.54
N ARG A 39 -3.94 -0.22 -16.79
CA ARG A 39 -3.87 -0.35 -15.33
C ARG A 39 -2.74 -1.28 -14.88
N ARG A 40 -2.51 -2.39 -15.60
CA ARG A 40 -1.37 -3.30 -15.32
C ARG A 40 -0.03 -2.59 -15.50
N LEU A 41 0.13 -1.81 -16.55
CA LEU A 41 1.35 -1.05 -16.82
C LEU A 41 1.61 0.00 -15.72
N THR A 42 0.58 0.72 -15.29
CA THR A 42 0.69 1.70 -14.18
C THR A 42 1.07 1.03 -12.87
N LYS A 43 0.48 -0.14 -12.57
CA LYS A 43 0.83 -0.93 -11.38
C LYS A 43 2.29 -1.35 -11.38
N GLN A 44 2.78 -1.93 -12.49
CA GLN A 44 4.16 -2.40 -12.56
C GLN A 44 5.15 -1.24 -12.38
N ARG A 45 4.88 -0.12 -13.04
CA ARG A 45 5.66 1.11 -12.87
C ARG A 45 5.70 1.59 -11.43
N ALA A 46 4.55 1.60 -10.73
CA ALA A 46 4.49 1.99 -9.33
C ALA A 46 5.33 1.07 -8.42
N LEU A 47 5.35 -0.24 -8.70
CA LEU A 47 6.20 -1.19 -7.97
C LEU A 47 7.68 -0.93 -8.20
N ASP A 48 8.07 -0.67 -9.45
CA ASP A 48 9.45 -0.38 -9.81
C ASP A 48 9.92 0.94 -9.18
N GLU A 49 9.06 1.96 -9.13
CA GLU A 49 9.35 3.21 -8.43
C GLU A 49 9.47 3.00 -6.91
N LEU A 50 8.59 2.21 -6.29
CA LEU A 50 8.72 1.90 -4.86
C LEU A 50 10.02 1.13 -4.54
N ARG A 51 10.47 0.23 -5.42
CA ARG A 51 11.76 -0.46 -5.30
C ARG A 51 12.92 0.53 -5.38
N ALA A 52 12.90 1.40 -6.39
CA ALA A 52 13.92 2.43 -6.56
C ALA A 52 14.01 3.35 -5.34
N ILE A 53 12.88 3.75 -4.75
CA ILE A 53 12.86 4.56 -3.52
C ILE A 53 13.52 3.81 -2.34
N ARG A 54 13.27 2.50 -2.20
CA ARG A 54 13.93 1.71 -1.14
C ARG A 54 15.43 1.60 -1.34
N GLU A 55 15.88 1.49 -2.58
CA GLU A 55 17.29 1.34 -2.95
C GLU A 55 18.06 2.66 -2.88
N SER A 56 17.41 3.79 -3.20
CA SER A 56 18.02 5.11 -3.16
C SER A 56 18.30 5.60 -1.74
N GLY A 57 17.54 5.10 -0.75
CA GLY A 57 17.60 5.56 0.64
C GLY A 57 17.07 6.98 0.84
N LEU A 58 16.46 7.59 -0.19
CA LEU A 58 15.88 8.92 -0.12
C LEU A 58 14.51 8.89 0.57
N ARG A 59 14.20 9.95 1.33
CA ARG A 59 12.91 10.11 2.01
C ARG A 59 11.88 10.73 1.07
N GLU A 60 11.24 9.91 0.25
CA GLU A 60 10.18 10.30 -0.70
C GLU A 60 8.78 9.90 -0.20
N ASN A 61 8.44 10.25 1.05
CA ASN A 61 7.25 9.73 1.74
C ASN A 61 5.93 10.08 1.06
N GLU A 62 5.77 11.33 0.60
CA GLU A 62 4.58 11.78 -0.12
C GLU A 62 4.36 10.94 -1.38
N LYS A 63 5.43 10.74 -2.16
CA LYS A 63 5.39 9.92 -3.37
C LYS A 63 5.06 8.46 -3.07
N VAL A 64 5.59 7.88 -1.98
CA VAL A 64 5.23 6.52 -1.55
C VAL A 64 3.72 6.41 -1.30
N ILE A 65 3.15 7.41 -0.61
CA ILE A 65 1.71 7.45 -0.32
C ILE A 65 0.90 7.64 -1.61
N ASP A 66 1.34 8.50 -2.52
CA ASP A 66 0.67 8.72 -3.80
C ASP A 66 0.67 7.44 -4.66
N LEU A 67 1.82 6.78 -4.79
CA LEU A 67 1.93 5.51 -5.51
C LEU A 67 1.02 4.44 -4.89
N TRP A 68 0.93 4.41 -3.56
CA TRP A 68 0.03 3.51 -2.85
C TRP A 68 -1.44 3.80 -3.16
N LYS A 69 -1.90 5.03 -2.91
CA LYS A 69 -3.30 5.46 -3.04
C LYS A 69 -3.79 5.42 -4.49
N LEU A 70 -2.94 5.75 -5.46
CA LEU A 70 -3.33 5.84 -6.87
C LEU A 70 -3.21 4.52 -7.63
N SER A 71 -2.34 3.59 -7.19
CA SER A 71 -1.97 2.44 -8.03
C SER A 71 -2.05 1.08 -7.36
N LEU A 72 -2.03 0.98 -6.02
CA LEU A 72 -1.77 -0.29 -5.34
C LEU A 72 -2.83 -0.72 -4.32
N CYS A 73 -3.45 0.20 -3.59
CA CYS A 73 -4.36 -0.12 -2.49
C CYS A 73 -5.48 -1.11 -2.89
N ASP A 74 -6.12 -0.89 -4.04
CA ASP A 74 -7.23 -1.70 -4.55
C ASP A 74 -6.83 -3.12 -4.99
N HIS A 75 -5.54 -3.37 -5.20
CA HIS A 75 -5.03 -4.58 -5.85
C HIS A 75 -3.89 -5.25 -5.09
N ILE A 76 -3.70 -4.88 -3.83
CA ILE A 76 -2.65 -5.42 -2.97
C ILE A 76 -2.65 -6.95 -2.89
N ASN A 77 -3.82 -7.59 -2.90
CA ASN A 77 -3.91 -9.05 -2.83
C ASN A 77 -3.28 -9.75 -4.05
N LYS A 78 -3.15 -9.04 -5.19
CA LYS A 78 -2.51 -9.53 -6.42
C LYS A 78 -1.00 -9.30 -6.45
N LEU A 79 -0.38 -8.85 -5.36
CA LEU A 79 1.06 -8.56 -5.26
C LEU A 79 1.88 -9.72 -4.65
N GLY A 80 1.24 -10.84 -4.29
CA GLY A 80 1.94 -11.98 -3.71
C GLY A 80 2.63 -11.63 -2.39
N TYR A 81 3.87 -12.04 -2.21
CA TYR A 81 4.66 -11.76 -1.00
C TYR A 81 5.24 -10.35 -0.94
N GLU A 82 5.45 -9.68 -2.09
CA GLU A 82 6.01 -8.32 -2.12
C GLU A 82 5.11 -7.30 -1.43
N LYS A 83 3.80 -7.60 -1.32
CA LYS A 83 2.83 -6.76 -0.63
C LYS A 83 3.24 -6.40 0.79
N TYR A 84 3.93 -7.29 1.50
CA TYR A 84 4.32 -7.04 2.88
C TYR A 84 5.46 -6.02 2.97
N SER A 85 6.46 -6.12 2.09
CA SER A 85 7.52 -5.11 1.99
C SER A 85 6.95 -3.73 1.63
N ILE A 86 5.93 -3.69 0.76
CA ILE A 86 5.23 -2.46 0.39
C ILE A 86 4.43 -1.91 1.57
N LEU A 87 3.68 -2.75 2.29
CA LEU A 87 2.93 -2.33 3.48
C LEU A 87 3.86 -1.72 4.53
N GLU A 88 5.05 -2.29 4.75
CA GLU A 88 6.03 -1.71 5.67
C GLU A 88 6.54 -0.34 5.19
N GLN A 89 6.83 -0.20 3.89
CA GLN A 89 7.28 1.07 3.32
C GLN A 89 6.21 2.16 3.42
N VAL A 90 4.95 1.81 3.10
CA VAL A 90 3.80 2.71 3.22
C VAL A 90 3.52 3.05 4.68
N PHE A 91 3.64 2.09 5.60
CA PHE A 91 3.51 2.32 7.03
C PHE A 91 4.51 3.37 7.54
N ILE A 92 5.79 3.25 7.17
CA ILE A 92 6.82 4.21 7.58
C ILE A 92 6.52 5.60 7.00
N ALA A 93 6.15 5.67 5.72
CA ALA A 93 5.77 6.93 5.08
C ALA A 93 4.55 7.56 5.77
N ALA A 94 3.54 6.77 6.11
CA ALA A 94 2.32 7.21 6.78
C ALA A 94 2.59 7.75 8.18
N LEU A 95 3.44 7.10 8.97
CA LEU A 95 3.88 7.62 10.27
C LEU A 95 4.58 8.98 10.13
N ASP A 96 5.44 9.11 9.12
CA ASP A 96 6.21 10.33 8.88
C ASP A 96 5.35 11.51 8.42
N THR A 97 4.26 11.24 7.71
CA THR A 97 3.30 12.27 7.25
C THR A 97 2.13 12.48 8.21
N GLY A 98 2.03 11.69 9.28
CA GLY A 98 0.92 11.74 10.24
C GLY A 98 -0.41 11.17 9.72
N ASP A 99 -0.37 10.31 8.69
CA ASP A 99 -1.55 9.60 8.18
C ASP A 99 -1.82 8.36 9.06
N ASP A 100 -2.40 8.63 10.24
CA ASP A 100 -2.59 7.65 11.30
C ASP A 100 -3.51 6.48 10.92
N ASP A 101 -4.53 6.75 10.11
CA ASP A 101 -5.48 5.74 9.64
C ASP A 101 -4.78 4.75 8.70
N LEU A 102 -4.00 5.28 7.75
CA LEU A 102 -3.22 4.45 6.83
C LEU A 102 -2.14 3.64 7.56
N ALA A 103 -1.48 4.25 8.54
CA ALA A 103 -0.50 3.55 9.38
C ALA A 103 -1.15 2.38 10.14
N CYS A 104 -2.31 2.61 10.75
CA CYS A 104 -3.07 1.58 11.45
C CYS A 104 -3.44 0.42 10.50
N GLU A 105 -4.00 0.75 9.33
CA GLU A 105 -4.42 -0.25 8.34
C GLU A 105 -3.24 -1.13 7.88
N CYS A 106 -2.08 -0.51 7.60
CA CYS A 106 -0.90 -1.25 7.17
C CYS A 106 -0.38 -2.18 8.26
N LEU A 107 -0.34 -1.68 9.50
CA LEU A 107 0.16 -2.41 10.65
C LEU A 107 -0.73 -3.61 10.98
N ASP A 108 -2.05 -3.46 10.97
CA ASP A 108 -3.00 -4.55 11.20
C ASP A 108 -2.83 -5.70 10.21
N ARG A 109 -2.65 -5.37 8.93
CA ARG A 109 -2.39 -6.36 7.87
C ARG A 109 -1.07 -7.10 8.10
N LEU A 110 -0.04 -6.42 8.58
CA LEU A 110 1.26 -7.02 8.91
C LEU A 110 1.16 -7.93 10.15
N LEU A 111 0.52 -7.46 11.23
CA LEU A 111 0.33 -8.22 12.47
C LEU A 111 -0.53 -9.46 12.27
N THR A 112 -1.54 -9.38 11.40
CA THR A 112 -2.39 -10.51 11.04
C THR A 112 -1.57 -11.66 10.45
N LYS A 113 -0.55 -11.35 9.62
CA LYS A 113 0.30 -12.37 8.99
C LYS A 113 1.49 -12.78 9.85
N PHE A 114 2.11 -11.84 10.56
CA PHE A 114 3.43 -12.00 11.18
C PHE A 114 3.47 -11.56 12.64
N ARG A 115 2.49 -11.98 13.44
CA ARG A 115 2.34 -11.61 14.86
C ARG A 115 3.61 -11.77 15.71
N ASN A 116 4.42 -12.80 15.45
CA ASN A 116 5.63 -13.10 16.22
C ASN A 116 6.92 -12.58 15.56
N SER A 117 6.82 -11.81 14.47
CA SER A 117 8.00 -11.29 13.78
C SER A 117 8.62 -10.14 14.58
N CYS A 118 9.91 -10.25 14.89
CA CYS A 118 10.67 -9.15 15.50
C CYS A 118 10.59 -7.86 14.68
N ARG A 119 10.56 -8.00 13.34
CA ARG A 119 10.43 -6.88 12.42
C ARG A 119 9.10 -6.17 12.55
N VAL A 120 7.98 -6.90 12.60
CA VAL A 120 6.63 -6.32 12.71
C VAL A 120 6.37 -5.80 14.13
N ASN A 121 6.83 -6.49 15.16
CA ASN A 121 6.73 -5.99 16.55
C ASN A 121 7.52 -4.69 16.75
N ARG A 122 8.65 -4.51 16.04
CA ARG A 122 9.34 -3.21 16.03
C ARG A 122 8.47 -2.11 15.41
N LEU A 123 7.77 -2.39 14.30
CA LEU A 123 6.84 -1.43 13.69
C LEU A 123 5.66 -1.10 14.63
N PHE A 124 5.15 -2.10 15.36
CA PHE A 124 4.15 -1.87 16.40
C PHE A 124 4.65 -0.91 17.49
N GLY A 125 5.89 -1.09 17.97
CA GLY A 125 6.52 -0.13 18.88
C GLY A 125 6.62 1.28 18.29
N MET A 126 6.94 1.41 17.00
CA MET A 126 7.03 2.72 16.32
C MET A 126 5.66 3.41 16.23
N TYR A 127 4.59 2.63 16.06
CA TYR A 127 3.22 3.15 16.07
C TYR A 127 2.81 3.63 17.48
N LEU A 128 3.15 2.87 18.53
CA LEU A 128 2.91 3.32 19.90
C LEU A 128 3.65 4.62 20.21
N GLU A 129 4.89 4.76 19.74
CA GLU A 129 5.64 6.03 19.84
C GLU A 129 4.91 7.19 19.15
N SER A 130 4.40 7.00 17.93
CA SER A 130 3.70 8.08 17.20
C SER A 130 2.41 8.48 17.89
N LYS A 131 1.79 7.58 18.66
CA LYS A 131 0.63 7.84 19.50
C LYS A 131 0.97 8.44 20.87
N GLY A 132 2.24 8.60 21.20
CA GLY A 132 2.69 9.11 22.51
C GLY A 132 2.67 8.07 23.63
N ASN A 133 2.37 6.80 23.33
CA ASN A 133 2.36 5.69 24.29
C ASN A 133 3.79 5.16 24.50
N PHE A 134 4.66 6.00 25.06
CA PHE A 134 6.08 5.71 25.18
C PHE A 134 6.38 4.52 26.11
N GLU A 135 5.62 4.34 27.19
CA GLU A 135 5.81 3.22 28.12
C GLU A 135 5.54 1.87 27.44
N ASP A 136 4.43 1.74 26.72
CA ASP A 136 4.11 0.54 25.96
C ASP A 136 5.14 0.27 24.86
N ALA A 137 5.59 1.32 24.16
CA ALA A 137 6.66 1.20 23.17
C ALA A 137 7.96 0.67 23.79
N GLN A 138 8.36 1.18 24.97
CA GLN A 138 9.53 0.69 25.70
C GLN A 138 9.37 -0.78 26.09
N ASN A 139 8.19 -1.20 26.56
CA ASN A 139 7.93 -2.60 26.89
C ASN A 139 8.10 -3.52 25.67
N VAL A 140 7.60 -3.10 24.50
CA VAL A 140 7.79 -3.82 23.24
C VAL A 140 9.28 -3.94 22.88
N TYR A 141 10.03 -2.84 22.90
CA TYR A 141 11.45 -2.87 22.55
C TYR A 141 12.30 -3.64 23.55
N SER A 142 12.01 -3.52 24.84
CA SER A 142 12.69 -4.27 25.90
C SER A 142 12.54 -5.77 25.68
N LYS A 143 11.33 -6.23 25.37
CA LYS A 143 11.08 -7.63 25.01
C LYS A 143 11.87 -8.05 23.78
N LEU A 144 11.85 -7.25 22.71
CA LEU A 144 12.61 -7.55 21.48
C LEU A 144 14.12 -7.65 21.70
N ILE A 145 14.69 -6.81 22.57
CA ILE A 145 16.11 -6.82 22.92
C ILE A 145 16.44 -8.01 23.84
N LYS A 146 15.51 -8.38 24.74
CA LYS A 146 15.68 -9.55 25.59
C LYS A 146 15.66 -10.85 24.78
N ASP A 147 14.76 -10.93 23.81
CA ASP A 147 14.63 -12.10 22.93
C ASP A 147 15.80 -12.19 21.93
N ASP A 148 16.28 -11.05 21.42
CA ASP A 148 17.46 -10.94 20.56
C ASP A 148 18.34 -9.72 20.94
N PRO A 149 19.41 -9.93 21.75
CA PRO A 149 20.32 -8.86 22.16
C PRO A 149 21.08 -8.19 21.00
N THR A 150 21.14 -8.83 19.83
CA THR A 150 21.81 -8.30 18.63
C THR A 150 20.90 -7.40 17.79
N ASN A 151 19.63 -7.24 18.17
CA ASN A 151 18.67 -6.37 17.50
C ASN A 151 19.00 -4.88 17.69
N THR A 152 19.95 -4.41 16.90
CA THR A 152 20.43 -3.02 16.91
C THR A 152 19.34 -2.00 16.59
N LEU A 153 18.34 -2.38 15.80
CA LEU A 153 17.22 -1.49 15.42
C LEU A 153 16.31 -1.22 16.63
N ALA A 154 15.93 -2.25 17.40
CA ALA A 154 15.14 -2.07 18.62
C ALA A 154 15.89 -1.23 19.66
N ARG A 155 17.19 -1.48 19.84
CA ARG A 155 18.02 -0.66 20.74
C ARG A 155 18.08 0.80 20.32
N LYS A 156 18.24 1.08 19.02
CA LYS A 156 18.25 2.46 18.51
C LYS A 156 16.95 3.19 18.83
N ARG A 157 15.79 2.54 18.64
CA ARG A 157 14.49 3.12 19.01
C ARG A 157 14.37 3.39 20.51
N MET A 158 14.78 2.43 21.35
CA MET A 158 14.82 2.62 22.81
C MET A 158 15.64 3.85 23.20
N VAL A 159 16.84 4.00 22.64
CA VAL A 159 17.71 5.17 22.89
C VAL A 159 17.04 6.46 22.46
N THR A 160 16.34 6.49 21.32
CA THR A 160 15.60 7.67 20.85
C THR A 160 14.53 8.11 21.86
N ILE A 161 13.77 7.18 22.44
CA ILE A 161 12.75 7.49 23.45
C ILE A 161 13.41 8.09 24.71
N LEU A 162 14.48 7.48 25.22
CA LEU A 162 15.17 7.94 26.42
C LEU A 162 15.75 9.35 26.24
N ILE A 163 16.32 9.64 25.06
CA ILE A 163 16.82 10.98 24.73
C ILE A 163 15.68 12.00 24.72
N ALA A 164 14.51 11.64 24.17
CA ALA A 164 13.35 12.52 24.16
C ALA A 164 12.86 12.84 25.58
N GLN A 165 12.78 11.83 26.45
CA GLN A 165 12.40 12.00 27.86
C GLN A 165 13.40 12.87 28.63
N GLN A 166 14.70 12.64 28.46
CA GLN A 166 15.73 13.45 29.11
C GLN A 166 15.66 14.93 28.71
N LYS A 167 15.40 15.20 27.42
CA LYS A 167 15.24 16.58 26.92
C LYS A 167 14.01 17.26 27.54
N TYR A 168 12.89 16.54 27.64
CA TYR A 168 11.67 17.05 28.26
C TYR A 168 11.89 17.39 29.75
N LEU A 169 12.54 16.49 30.51
CA LEU A 169 12.88 16.74 31.91
C LEU A 169 13.78 17.97 32.07
N LYS A 170 14.78 18.13 31.21
CA LYS A 170 15.69 19.31 31.25
C LYS A 170 14.96 20.62 30.98
N GLN A 171 13.93 20.61 30.12
CA GLN A 171 13.11 21.80 29.85
C GLN A 171 12.24 22.19 31.03
N LEU A 172 11.77 21.23 31.83
CA LEU A 172 10.96 21.49 33.03
C LEU A 172 11.76 22.01 34.22
N MET A 173 13.09 21.82 34.21
CA MET A 173 13.98 22.21 35.30
C MET A 173 14.68 23.57 35.09
N ASN A 174 14.46 24.22 33.94
CA ASN A 174 14.96 25.56 33.60
C ASN A 174 13.81 26.56 33.54
#